data_AF-E8X7B5-F1
#
_entry.id   AF-E8X7B5-F1
#
_cell.length_a   1.000
_cell.length_b   1.000
_cell.length_c   1.000
_cell.angle_alpha   90.00
_cell.angle_beta   90.00
_cell.angle_gamma   90.00
#
_symmetry.space_group_name_H-M   'P 1'
#
loop_
_entity.id
_entity.type
_entity.pdbx_description
1 polymer ?
#
loop_
_entity_poly.entity_id
_entity_poly.type
_entity_poly.pdbx_seq_one_letter_code
_entity_poly.pdbx_strand_id
1 'polypeptide(L)'
;MAQSHIQEHIDLIARHEQEFLEKRTRSERLGDQIAAFAGSFSFVSLHLLFFLGWIVANTLNVPGIPHFDPSPYSLLATLVAVEAILLASFILMRQARMGRRADERDHLMLQILLLTEKEITAVLSMDRQIAKQMGLEKVANTTEIRELSQHTSIEDVAQTIRDTISENEG
;
A
#
# COMPACT_ATOMS: atom_id res chain seq x y z
N MET A 1 33.91 14.08 4.72
CA MET A 1 33.15 13.28 5.71
C MET A 1 31.64 13.27 5.43
N ALA A 2 31.01 14.33 4.94
CA ALA A 2 29.56 14.31 4.62
C ALA A 2 29.17 13.44 3.40
N GLN A 3 30.07 13.21 2.44
CA GLN A 3 29.77 12.42 1.24
C GLN A 3 29.72 10.90 1.47
N SER A 4 30.40 10.36 2.49
CA SER A 4 30.39 8.92 2.77
C SER A 4 29.06 8.44 3.32
N HIS A 5 28.40 9.24 4.18
CA HIS A 5 27.08 8.91 4.73
C HIS A 5 25.97 8.88 3.67
N ILE A 6 26.02 9.79 2.69
CA ILE A 6 25.03 9.82 1.61
C ILE A 6 25.23 8.63 0.67
N GLN A 7 26.47 8.26 0.35
CA GLN A 7 26.76 7.08 -0.45
C GLN A 7 26.33 5.79 0.27
N GLU A 8 26.58 5.68 1.58
CA GLU A 8 26.18 4.53 2.39
C GLU A 8 24.65 4.37 2.47
N HIS A 9 23.90 5.47 2.60
CA HIS A 9 22.43 5.44 2.57
C HIS A 9 21.89 5.05 1.19
N ILE A 10 22.47 5.55 0.10
CA ILE A 10 22.08 5.19 -1.27
C ILE A 10 22.35 3.70 -1.52
N ASP A 11 23.47 3.18 -1.03
CA ASP A 11 23.87 1.79 -1.21
C ASP A 11 23.02 0.83 -0.36
N LEU A 12 22.54 1.28 0.79
CA LEU A 12 21.56 0.55 1.61
C LEU A 12 20.18 0.50 0.93
N ILE A 13 19.70 1.63 0.40
CA ILE A 13 18.42 1.69 -0.33
C ILE A 13 18.50 0.82 -1.59
N ALA A 14 19.61 0.88 -2.34
CA ALA A 14 19.82 0.09 -3.55
C ALA A 14 19.90 -1.42 -3.26
N ARG A 15 20.57 -1.83 -2.18
CA ARG A 15 20.60 -3.24 -1.74
C ARG A 15 19.23 -3.74 -1.31
N HIS A 16 18.47 -2.93 -0.58
CA HIS A 16 17.13 -3.30 -0.17
C HIS A 16 16.20 -3.45 -1.39
N GLU A 17 16.28 -2.55 -2.37
CA GLU A 17 15.54 -2.66 -3.63
C GLU A 17 15.97 -3.91 -4.43
N GLN A 18 17.26 -4.22 -4.48
CA GLN A 18 17.80 -5.40 -5.17
C GLN A 18 17.38 -6.72 -4.51
N GLU A 19 17.46 -6.84 -3.18
CA GLU A 19 16.98 -8.04 -2.47
C GLU A 19 15.47 -8.26 -2.65
N PHE A 20 14.70 -7.18 -2.79
CA PHE A 20 13.27 -7.23 -3.11
C PHE A 20 13.00 -7.65 -4.57
N LEU A 21 13.88 -7.30 -5.50
CA LEU A 21 13.80 -7.72 -6.90
C LEU A 21 14.26 -9.17 -7.10
N GLU A 22 15.27 -9.62 -6.36
CA GLU A 22 15.83 -10.98 -6.46
C GLU A 22 14.92 -12.05 -5.84
N LYS A 23 14.09 -11.70 -4.86
CA LYS A 23 13.13 -12.63 -4.24
C LYS A 23 11.86 -12.89 -5.07
N ARG A 24 11.66 -12.19 -6.20
CA ARG A 24 10.48 -12.44 -7.04
C ARG A 24 10.57 -13.79 -7.74
N THR A 25 9.67 -14.69 -7.39
CA THR A 25 9.47 -15.90 -8.20
C THR A 25 8.98 -15.49 -9.59
N ARG A 26 9.39 -16.23 -10.64
CA ARG A 26 8.99 -15.93 -12.04
C ARG A 26 7.46 -15.82 -12.20
N SER A 27 6.71 -16.56 -11.39
CA SER A 27 5.24 -16.49 -11.28
C SER A 27 4.73 -15.15 -10.75
N GLU A 28 5.40 -14.52 -9.78
CA GLU A 28 5.00 -13.21 -9.24
C GLU A 28 5.25 -12.08 -10.24
N ARG A 29 6.32 -12.19 -11.03
CA ARG A 29 6.61 -11.22 -12.10
C ARG A 29 5.57 -11.31 -13.22
N LEU A 30 5.17 -12.52 -13.60
CA LEU A 30 4.11 -12.73 -14.59
C LEU A 30 2.76 -12.24 -14.07
N GLY A 31 2.42 -12.55 -12.81
CA GLY A 31 1.17 -12.11 -12.19
C GLY A 31 1.02 -10.59 -12.10
N ASP A 32 2.10 -9.87 -11.77
CA ASP A 32 2.06 -8.41 -11.73
C ASP A 32 1.97 -7.77 -13.12
N GLN A 33 2.59 -8.37 -14.15
CA GLN A 33 2.44 -7.92 -15.53
C GLN A 33 1.00 -8.11 -16.02
N ILE A 34 0.39 -9.27 -15.74
CA ILE A 34 -1.01 -9.54 -16.09
C ILE A 34 -1.93 -8.58 -15.34
N ALA A 35 -1.72 -8.36 -14.05
CA ALA A 35 -2.56 -7.46 -13.26
C ALA A 35 -2.37 -5.98 -13.65
N ALA A 36 -1.20 -5.57 -14.14
CA ALA A 36 -0.98 -4.25 -14.71
C ALA A 36 -1.64 -4.10 -16.09
N PHE A 37 -1.59 -5.15 -16.91
CA PHE A 37 -2.23 -5.19 -18.23
C PHE A 37 -3.75 -5.17 -18.12
N ALA A 38 -4.34 -5.97 -17.24
CA ALA A 38 -5.77 -6.01 -16.97
C ALA A 38 -6.34 -4.66 -16.49
N GLY A 39 -5.54 -3.87 -15.77
CA GLY A 39 -5.90 -2.51 -15.35
C GLY A 39 -5.71 -1.43 -16.41
N SER A 40 -5.22 -1.77 -17.61
CA SER A 40 -4.95 -0.80 -18.67
C SER A 40 -6.16 -0.59 -19.57
N PHE A 41 -6.34 0.65 -20.03
CA PHE A 41 -7.35 0.99 -21.05
C PHE A 41 -7.16 0.21 -22.37
N SER A 42 -5.93 -0.22 -22.65
CA SER A 42 -5.61 -1.05 -23.84
C SER A 42 -6.26 -2.42 -23.77
N PHE A 43 -6.34 -3.04 -22.58
CA PHE A 43 -6.98 -4.34 -22.38
C PHE A 43 -8.48 -4.28 -22.65
N VAL A 44 -9.14 -3.24 -22.12
CA VAL A 44 -10.58 -2.97 -22.34
C VAL A 44 -10.87 -2.79 -23.83
N SER A 45 -10.05 -2.00 -24.52
CA SER A 45 -10.21 -1.73 -25.95
C SER A 45 -10.04 -3.00 -26.79
N LEU A 46 -9.05 -3.84 -26.47
CA LEU A 46 -8.83 -5.14 -27.13
C LEU A 46 -10.02 -6.09 -26.95
N HIS A 47 -10.56 -6.18 -25.72
CA HIS A 47 -11.73 -7.02 -25.41
C HIS A 47 -12.96 -6.57 -26.18
N LEU A 48 -13.19 -5.26 -26.23
CA LEU A 48 -14.32 -4.71 -26.97
C LEU A 48 -14.23 -5.04 -28.47
N LEU A 49 -13.03 -4.89 -29.07
CA LEU A 49 -12.80 -5.27 -30.47
C LEU A 49 -12.95 -6.78 -30.69
N PHE A 50 -12.46 -7.60 -29.76
CA PHE A 50 -12.61 -9.06 -29.83
C PHE A 50 -14.09 -9.47 -29.78
N PHE A 51 -14.87 -8.95 -28.84
CA PHE A 51 -16.31 -9.25 -28.75
C PHE A 51 -17.08 -8.76 -29.97
N LEU A 52 -16.79 -7.53 -30.43
CA LEU A 52 -17.43 -6.98 -31.62
C LEU A 52 -17.10 -7.84 -32.86
N GLY A 53 -15.83 -8.22 -33.02
CA GLY A 53 -15.38 -9.11 -34.09
C GLY A 53 -16.05 -10.50 -34.04
N TRP A 54 -16.18 -11.08 -32.84
CA TRP A 54 -16.84 -12.37 -32.65
C TRP A 54 -18.32 -12.32 -33.01
N ILE A 55 -19.04 -11.29 -32.56
CA ILE A 55 -20.45 -11.08 -32.88
C ILE A 55 -20.62 -10.86 -34.39
N VAL A 56 -19.80 -10.00 -35.00
CA VAL A 56 -19.84 -9.73 -36.44
C VAL A 56 -19.60 -11.00 -37.25
N ALA A 57 -18.60 -11.80 -36.89
CA ALA A 57 -18.27 -13.04 -37.58
C ALA A 57 -19.37 -14.12 -37.46
N ASN A 58 -20.11 -14.14 -36.34
CA ASN A 58 -21.18 -15.11 -36.11
C ASN A 58 -22.59 -14.59 -36.46
N THR A 59 -22.78 -13.29 -36.73
CA THR A 59 -24.08 -12.69 -37.07
C THR A 59 -24.16 -12.30 -38.54
N LEU A 60 -23.09 -11.72 -39.09
CA LEU A 60 -23.03 -11.43 -40.51
C LEU A 60 -22.74 -12.74 -41.23
N ASN A 61 -23.48 -13.00 -42.30
CA ASN A 61 -23.31 -14.17 -43.15
C ASN A 61 -22.02 -14.01 -43.98
N VAL A 62 -20.87 -14.03 -43.30
CA VAL A 62 -19.55 -13.82 -43.90
C VAL A 62 -19.25 -15.01 -44.83
N PRO A 63 -19.02 -14.79 -46.13
CA PRO A 63 -18.79 -15.88 -47.08
C PRO A 63 -17.60 -16.75 -46.64
N GLY A 64 -17.85 -18.04 -46.39
CA GLY A 64 -16.83 -19.03 -46.03
C GLY A 64 -16.66 -19.32 -44.54
N ILE A 65 -17.37 -18.63 -43.63
CA ILE A 65 -17.35 -18.92 -42.19
C ILE A 65 -18.71 -19.49 -41.77
N PRO A 66 -18.81 -20.79 -41.41
CA PRO A 66 -20.03 -21.33 -40.81
C PRO A 66 -20.27 -20.70 -39.43
N HIS A 67 -21.54 -20.50 -39.08
CA HIS A 67 -21.95 -19.98 -37.77
C HIS A 67 -21.53 -20.98 -36.69
N PHE A 68 -20.42 -20.70 -36.00
CA PHE A 68 -19.82 -21.62 -35.03
C PHE A 68 -20.36 -21.41 -33.60
N ASP A 69 -20.79 -20.19 -33.28
CA ASP A 69 -21.38 -19.83 -31.99
C ASP A 69 -22.68 -19.02 -32.22
N PRO A 70 -23.80 -19.69 -32.56
CA PRO A 70 -25.08 -19.03 -32.77
C PRO A 70 -25.56 -18.32 -31.50
N SER A 71 -26.35 -17.25 -31.67
CA SER A 71 -27.05 -16.59 -30.55
C SER A 71 -27.78 -17.67 -29.73
N PRO A 72 -27.47 -17.82 -28.42
CA PRO A 72 -27.02 -16.79 -27.47
C PRO A 72 -25.50 -16.70 -27.17
N TYR A 73 -24.62 -17.20 -28.06
CA TYR A 73 -23.14 -17.14 -27.91
C TYR A 73 -22.60 -17.88 -26.67
N SER A 74 -22.94 -19.16 -26.53
CA SER A 74 -22.59 -19.97 -25.34
C SER A 74 -21.08 -20.16 -25.17
N LEU A 75 -20.34 -20.26 -26.29
CA LEU A 75 -18.88 -20.46 -26.25
C LEU A 75 -18.18 -19.18 -25.80
N LEU A 76 -18.57 -18.02 -26.35
CA LEU A 76 -18.07 -16.73 -25.90
C LEU A 76 -18.36 -16.50 -24.42
N ALA A 77 -19.58 -16.77 -23.98
CA ALA A 77 -19.97 -16.61 -22.57
C ALA A 77 -19.11 -17.46 -21.63
N THR A 78 -18.84 -18.72 -22.00
CA THR A 78 -18.00 -19.63 -21.21
C THR A 78 -16.55 -19.15 -21.15
N LEU A 79 -15.99 -18.73 -22.27
CA LEU A 79 -14.60 -18.23 -22.33
C LEU A 79 -14.43 -16.97 -21.47
N VAL A 80 -15.35 -16.02 -21.58
CA VAL A 80 -15.35 -14.78 -20.79
C VAL A 80 -15.51 -15.07 -19.29
N ALA A 81 -16.35 -16.03 -18.91
CA ALA A 81 -16.51 -16.41 -17.51
C ALA A 81 -15.21 -16.95 -16.90
N VAL A 82 -14.51 -17.83 -17.62
CA VAL A 82 -13.21 -18.37 -17.17
C VAL A 82 -12.17 -17.25 -17.07
N GLU A 83 -12.10 -16.38 -18.08
CA GLU A 83 -11.19 -15.23 -18.09
C GLU A 83 -11.46 -14.29 -16.90
N ALA A 84 -12.72 -13.98 -16.63
CA ALA A 84 -13.12 -13.13 -15.50
C ALA A 84 -12.67 -13.71 -14.15
N ILE A 85 -12.80 -15.02 -13.93
CA ILE A 85 -12.35 -15.69 -12.70
C ILE A 85 -10.83 -15.60 -12.55
N LEU A 86 -10.08 -15.81 -13.64
CA LEU A 86 -8.62 -15.69 -13.63
C LEU A 86 -8.18 -14.25 -13.32
N LEU A 87 -8.80 -13.26 -13.96
CA LEU A 87 -8.53 -11.83 -13.70
C LEU A 87 -8.85 -11.44 -12.26
N ALA A 88 -10.01 -11.84 -11.75
CA ALA A 88 -10.39 -11.59 -10.35
C ALA A 88 -9.36 -12.19 -9.38
N SER A 89 -8.90 -13.41 -9.64
CA SER A 89 -7.86 -14.06 -8.84
C SER A 89 -6.53 -13.30 -8.87
N PHE A 90 -6.10 -12.82 -10.04
CA PHE A 90 -4.90 -11.99 -10.16
C PHE A 90 -5.05 -10.63 -9.46
N ILE A 91 -6.22 -10.01 -9.55
CA ILE A 91 -6.53 -8.75 -8.85
C ILE A 91 -6.46 -8.97 -7.34
N LEU A 92 -7.10 -10.01 -6.80
CA LEU A 92 -7.06 -10.35 -5.37
C LEU A 92 -5.63 -10.61 -4.91
N MET A 93 -4.84 -11.32 -5.70
CA MET A 93 -3.43 -11.57 -5.38
C MET A 93 -2.62 -10.27 -5.35
N ARG A 94 -2.85 -9.34 -6.29
CA ARG A 94 -2.23 -8.02 -6.29
C ARG A 94 -2.68 -7.19 -5.09
N GLN A 95 -3.97 -7.21 -4.76
CA GLN A 95 -4.50 -6.52 -3.58
C GLN A 95 -3.88 -7.05 -2.29
N ALA A 96 -3.79 -8.37 -2.11
CA ALA A 96 -3.15 -8.97 -0.94
C ALA A 96 -1.66 -8.57 -0.83
N ARG A 97 -0.93 -8.53 -1.94
CA ARG A 97 0.46 -8.03 -1.97
C ARG A 97 0.56 -6.55 -1.61
N MET A 98 -0.32 -5.70 -2.14
CA MET A 98 -0.33 -4.27 -1.82
C MET A 98 -0.71 -4.02 -0.36
N GLY A 99 -1.67 -4.79 0.18
CA GLY A 99 -2.08 -4.72 1.59
C GLY A 99 -0.93 -5.04 2.54
N ARG A 100 -0.23 -6.15 2.33
CA ARG A 100 0.96 -6.50 3.14
C ARG A 100 2.03 -5.41 3.14
N ARG A 101 2.26 -4.77 1.99
CA ARG A 101 3.21 -3.65 1.89
C ARG A 101 2.73 -2.39 2.61
N ALA A 102 1.43 -2.12 2.56
CA ALA A 102 0.83 -1.03 3.30
C ALA A 102 1.00 -1.27 4.81
N ASP A 103 0.71 -2.47 5.30
CA ASP A 103 0.88 -2.84 6.71
C ASP A 103 2.34 -2.70 7.18
N GLU A 104 3.31 -3.18 6.39
CA GLU A 104 4.74 -3.03 6.69
C GLU A 104 5.15 -1.55 6.76
N ARG A 105 4.70 -0.74 5.79
CA ARG A 105 4.98 0.70 5.76
C ARG A 105 4.35 1.41 6.96
N ASP A 106 3.13 1.05 7.32
CA ASP A 106 2.41 1.66 8.43
C ASP A 106 3.08 1.31 9.77
N HIS A 107 3.60 0.09 9.91
CA HIS A 107 4.42 -0.30 11.08
C HIS A 107 5.72 0.50 11.18
N LEU A 108 6.44 0.69 10.07
CA LEU A 108 7.64 1.54 10.03
C LEU A 108 7.32 3.01 10.35
N MET A 109 6.22 3.53 9.80
CA MET A 109 5.76 4.89 10.07
C MET A 109 5.48 5.10 11.55
N LEU A 110 4.82 4.14 12.19
CA LEU A 110 4.59 4.17 13.63
C LEU A 110 5.92 4.24 14.41
N GLN A 111 6.90 3.41 14.08
CA GLN A 111 8.21 3.45 14.75
C GLN A 111 8.92 4.81 14.60
N ILE A 112 8.90 5.39 13.40
CA ILE A 112 9.50 6.72 13.14
C ILE A 112 8.77 7.80 13.94
N LEU A 113 7.44 7.76 13.98
CA LEU A 113 6.63 8.72 14.75
C LEU A 113 6.99 8.66 16.23
N LEU A 114 7.12 7.45 16.79
CA LEU A 114 7.49 7.25 18.19
C LEU A 114 8.91 7.70 18.51
N LEU A 115 9.86 7.44 17.61
CA LEU A 115 11.21 7.97 17.75
C LEU A 115 11.21 9.50 17.73
N THR A 116 10.47 10.08 16.80
CA THR A 116 10.33 11.54 16.66
C THR A 116 9.70 12.15 17.91
N GLU A 117 8.66 11.53 18.47
CA GLU A 117 8.02 11.96 19.71
C GLU A 117 9.01 11.95 20.88
N LYS A 118 9.84 10.89 20.99
CA LYS A 118 10.89 10.79 22.01
C LYS A 118 11.95 11.89 21.84
N GLU A 119 12.38 12.15 20.61
CA GLU A 119 13.34 13.22 20.30
C GLU A 119 12.77 14.61 20.62
N ILE A 120 11.51 14.88 20.26
CA ILE A 120 10.82 16.13 20.58
C ILE A 120 10.70 16.30 22.10
N THR A 121 10.31 15.24 22.82
CA THR A 121 10.23 15.27 24.29
C THR A 121 11.60 15.57 24.91
N ALA A 122 12.68 14.99 24.38
CA ALA A 122 14.03 15.26 24.83
C ALA A 122 14.44 16.71 24.59
N VAL A 123 14.15 17.26 23.40
CA VAL A 123 14.40 18.67 23.07
C VAL A 123 13.61 19.60 24.00
N LEU A 124 12.32 19.32 24.22
CA LEU A 124 11.47 20.12 25.11
C LEU A 124 11.99 20.09 26.55
N SER A 125 12.49 18.93 27.02
CA SER A 125 13.11 18.80 28.35
C SER A 125 14.38 19.65 28.46
N MET A 126 15.22 19.68 27.42
CA MET A 126 16.40 20.54 27.37
C MET A 126 16.02 22.03 27.37
N ASP A 127 15.03 22.43 26.56
CA ASP A 127 14.54 23.81 26.51
C ASP A 127 13.97 24.27 27.85
N ARG A 128 13.24 23.39 28.55
CA ARG A 128 12.76 23.67 29.93
C ARG A 128 13.92 23.90 30.89
N GLN A 129 15.00 23.12 30.81
CA GLN A 129 16.18 23.31 31.65
C GLN A 129 16.88 24.64 31.35
N ILE A 130 17.01 25.02 30.08
CA ILE A 130 17.59 26.30 29.66
C ILE A 130 16.72 27.47 30.16
N ALA A 131 15.40 27.39 29.96
CA ALA A 131 14.46 28.42 30.43
C ALA A 131 14.54 28.63 31.95
N LYS A 132 14.72 27.54 32.72
CA LYS A 132 14.93 27.62 34.16
C LYS A 132 16.25 28.32 34.52
N GLN A 133 17.36 28.00 33.85
CA GLN A 133 18.64 28.67 34.08
C GLN A 133 18.60 30.17 33.72
N MET A 134 17.78 30.55 32.73
CA MET A 134 17.58 31.94 32.30
C MET A 134 16.59 32.74 33.19
N GLY A 135 16.07 32.14 34.28
CA GLY A 135 15.13 32.80 35.19
C GLY A 135 13.69 32.91 34.66
N LEU A 136 13.36 32.20 33.58
CA LEU A 136 12.03 32.18 32.96
C LEU A 136 11.14 31.07 33.56
N GLU A 137 11.15 30.92 34.89
CA GLU A 137 10.47 29.81 35.59
C GLU A 137 8.95 29.76 35.36
N LYS A 138 8.32 30.93 35.15
CA LYS A 138 6.88 30.99 34.85
C LYS A 138 6.53 30.33 33.52
N VAL A 139 7.39 30.45 32.51
CA VAL A 139 7.17 29.83 31.19
C VAL A 139 7.47 28.34 31.25
N ALA A 140 8.58 27.95 31.88
CA ALA A 140 8.97 26.55 32.05
C ALA A 140 7.97 25.72 32.89
N ASN A 141 7.22 26.34 33.80
CA ASN A 141 6.23 25.65 34.65
C ASN A 141 4.78 25.79 34.18
N THR A 142 4.54 26.26 32.95
CA THR A 142 3.19 26.27 32.39
C THR A 142 2.67 24.83 32.28
N THR A 143 1.41 24.60 32.68
CA THR A 143 0.77 23.28 32.69
C THR A 143 0.90 22.56 31.34
N GLU A 144 0.66 23.29 30.25
CA GLU A 144 0.73 22.80 28.86
C GLU A 144 2.14 22.30 28.49
N ILE A 145 3.19 23.09 28.77
CA ILE A 145 4.59 22.71 28.53
C ILE A 145 5.04 21.55 29.43
N ARG A 146 4.40 21.36 30.60
CA ARG A 146 4.68 20.25 31.51
C ARG A 146 4.09 18.96 31.01
N GLU A 147 2.83 18.98 30.60
CA GLU A 147 2.14 17.83 30.01
C GLU A 147 2.83 17.38 28.72
N LEU A 148 3.18 18.31 27.82
CA LEU A 148 3.90 17.98 26.57
C LEU A 148 5.33 17.44 26.78
N SER A 149 5.97 17.75 27.92
CA SER A 149 7.31 17.26 28.26
C SER A 149 7.32 15.94 29.01
N GLN A 150 6.14 15.45 29.41
CA GLN A 150 6.02 14.13 30.01
C GLN A 150 6.05 13.10 28.89
N HIS A 151 6.76 12.01 29.14
CA HIS A 151 6.71 10.87 28.24
C HIS A 151 5.29 10.32 28.22
N THR A 152 4.57 10.52 27.12
CA THR A 152 3.42 9.69 26.81
C THR A 152 3.94 8.30 26.49
N SER A 153 3.63 7.30 27.34
CA SER A 153 4.04 5.94 27.05
C SER A 153 3.12 5.34 25.97
N ILE A 154 3.72 4.58 25.06
CA ILE A 154 3.01 3.93 23.96
C ILE A 154 1.97 2.96 24.51
N GLU A 155 2.34 2.23 25.56
CA GLU A 155 1.47 1.33 26.29
C GLU A 155 0.23 2.04 26.84
N ASP A 156 0.37 3.25 27.40
CA ASP A 156 -0.77 4.00 27.94
C ASP A 156 -1.74 4.44 26.82
N VAL A 157 -1.22 4.88 25.68
CA VAL A 157 -2.05 5.27 24.53
C VAL A 157 -2.74 4.05 23.91
N ALA A 158 -2.00 2.96 23.70
CA ALA A 158 -2.55 1.73 23.14
C ALA A 158 -3.60 1.10 24.07
N GLN A 159 -3.38 1.14 25.38
CA GLN A 159 -4.32 0.68 26.40
C GLN A 159 -5.57 1.57 26.42
N THR A 160 -5.40 2.91 26.43
CA THR A 160 -6.53 3.85 26.41
C THR A 160 -7.40 3.69 25.17
N ILE A 161 -6.79 3.52 23.99
CA ILE A 161 -7.53 3.27 22.74
C ILE A 161 -8.30 1.95 22.82
N ARG A 162 -7.66 0.88 23.33
CA ARG A 162 -8.31 -0.43 23.49
C ARG A 162 -9.50 -0.37 24.43
N ASP A 163 -9.32 0.30 25.57
CA ASP A 163 -10.35 0.45 26.59
C ASP A 163 -11.53 1.28 26.04
N THR A 164 -11.25 2.36 25.32
CA THR A 164 -12.28 3.22 24.68
C THR A 164 -13.06 2.48 23.58
N ILE A 165 -12.40 1.64 22.78
CA ILE A 165 -13.07 0.81 21.76
C ILE A 165 -13.97 -0.22 22.45
N SER A 166 -13.49 -0.88 23.51
CA SER A 166 -14.26 -1.88 24.24
C SER A 166 -15.49 -1.31 24.97
N GLU A 167 -15.42 -0.07 25.46
CA GLU A 167 -16.57 0.63 26.06
C GLU A 167 -17.64 1.03 25.04
N ASN A 168 -17.26 1.29 23.78
CA ASN A 168 -18.22 1.65 22.72
C ASN A 168 -18.86 0.45 22.03
N GLU A 169 -18.28 -0.75 22.14
CA GLU A 169 -18.82 -1.97 21.56
C GLU A 169 -19.74 -2.77 22.52
N GLY A 170 -19.81 -2.39 23.80
CA GLY A 170 -20.67 -3.02 24.83
C GLY A 170 -21.95 -2.25 25.11
#